data_AF-A0A0C9Z837-F1
#
_entry.id   AF-A0A0C9Z837-F1
#
_cell.length_a   1.000
_cell.length_b   1.000
_cell.length_c   1.000
_cell.angle_alpha   90.00
_cell.angle_beta   90.00
_cell.angle_gamma   90.00
#
_symmetry.space_group_name_H-M   'P 1'
#
loop_
_entity.id
_entity.type
_entity.pdbx_description
1 polymer ?
#
loop_
_entity_poly.entity_id
_entity_poly.type
_entity_poly.pdbx_seq_one_letter_code
_entity_poly.pdbx_strand_id
1 'polypeptide(L)' 'MKAPPIVQTSTLEVMQRIQQVIKDTHTPSWVRSVPHNFSDARAGTLKADEWCTMVMIYLPLALISLWG' A
#
# COMPACT_ATOMS: atom_id res chain seq x y z
N MET A 1 34.96 -6.03 9.69
CA MET A 1 33.74 -5.30 10.07
C MET A 1 32.68 -5.64 9.02
N LYS A 2 31.77 -6.59 9.30
CA LYS A 2 30.73 -7.02 8.35
C LYS A 2 29.59 -6.01 8.45
N ALA A 3 29.27 -5.32 7.35
CA ALA A 3 28.14 -4.39 7.32
C ALA A 3 26.87 -5.11 7.80
N PRO A 4 26.01 -4.45 8.61
CA PRO A 4 24.76 -5.06 9.03
C PRO A 4 23.95 -5.46 7.79
N PRO A 5 23.32 -6.64 7.78
CA PRO A 5 22.43 -7.00 6.67
C PRO A 5 21.34 -5.92 6.61
N ILE A 6 21.35 -5.15 5.52
CA ILE A 6 20.23 -4.28 5.18
C ILE A 6 18.98 -5.16 5.16
N VAL A 7 18.08 -4.93 6.11
CA VAL A 7 16.81 -5.66 6.23
C VAL A 7 15.94 -5.25 5.05
N GLN A 8 16.14 -5.90 3.90
CA GLN A 8 15.51 -5.59 2.61
C GLN A 8 14.22 -6.39 2.37
N THR A 9 13.83 -7.28 3.28
CA THR A 9 12.75 -8.25 3.06
C THR A 9 11.39 -7.75 3.50
N SER A 10 11.29 -7.13 4.68
CA SER A 10 9.99 -6.75 5.26
C SER A 10 9.24 -5.69 4.46
N THR A 11 9.95 -4.74 3.84
CA THR A 11 9.30 -3.62 3.12
C THR A 11 8.69 -4.05 1.78
N LEU A 12 9.34 -4.96 1.05
CA LEU A 12 8.85 -5.41 -0.25
C LEU A 12 7.59 -6.27 -0.10
N GLU A 13 7.59 -7.19 0.86
CA GLU A 13 6.44 -8.04 1.16
C GLU A 13 5.22 -7.22 1.62
N VAL A 14 5.44 -6.22 2.49
CA VAL A 14 4.40 -5.28 2.91
C VAL A 14 3.87 -4.48 1.72
N MET A 15 4.76 -3.98 0.84
CA MET A 15 4.35 -3.22 -0.33
C MET A 15 3.52 -4.05 -1.30
N GLN A 16 3.96 -5.27 -1.60
CA GLN A 16 3.21 -6.21 -2.44
C GLN A 16 1.86 -6.53 -1.82
N ARG A 17 1.79 -6.68 -0.49
CA ARG A 17 0.53 -6.93 0.21
C ARG A 17 -0.43 -5.74 0.09
N ILE A 18 0.05 -4.52 0.25
CA ILE A 18 -0.75 -3.30 0.05
C ILE A 18 -1.28 -3.24 -1.39
N GLN A 19 -0.43 -3.52 -2.39
CA GLN A 19 -0.86 -3.55 -3.79
C GLN A 19 -1.91 -4.62 -4.07
N GLN A 20 -1.80 -5.82 -3.46
CA GLN A 20 -2.80 -6.87 -3.58
C GLN A 20 -4.14 -6.43 -2.96
N VAL A 21 -4.10 -5.86 -1.76
CA VAL A 21 -5.29 -5.35 -1.08
C VAL A 21 -5.96 -4.25 -1.89
N ILE A 22 -5.20 -3.35 -2.51
CA ILE A 22 -5.75 -2.31 -3.40
C ILE A 22 -6.48 -2.91 -4.60
N LYS A 23 -5.97 -3.98 -5.19
CA LYS A 23 -6.59 -4.65 -6.35
C LYS A 23 -7.83 -5.45 -5.98
N ASP A 24 -7.83 -6.09 -4.81
CA ASP A 24 -8.91 -6.97 -4.35
C ASP A 24 -10.06 -6.19 -3.68
N THR A 25 -9.76 -5.03 -3.10
CA THR A 25 -10.75 -4.22 -2.39
C THR A 25 -11.64 -3.46 -3.36
N HIS A 26 -12.90 -3.86 -3.44
CA HIS A 26 -13.94 -3.08 -4.11
C HIS A 26 -14.37 -1.91 -3.22
N THR A 27 -13.91 -0.70 -3.54
CA THR A 27 -14.37 0.50 -2.86
C THR A 27 -15.76 0.92 -3.33
N PRO A 28 -16.63 1.39 -2.43
CA PRO A 28 -17.94 1.91 -2.81
C PRO A 28 -17.78 3.19 -3.66
N SER A 29 -18.77 3.50 -4.50
CA SER A 29 -18.70 4.57 -5.52
C SER A 29 -18.47 5.99 -4.96
N TRP A 30 -18.70 6.20 -3.67
CA TRP A 30 -18.48 7.47 -2.98
C TRP A 30 -17.03 7.64 -2.46
N VAL A 31 -16.24 6.57 -2.45
CA VAL A 31 -14.81 6.61 -2.15
C VAL A 31 -14.07 6.81 -3.47
N ARG A 32 -13.22 7.84 -3.55
CA ARG A 32 -12.36 8.01 -4.72
C ARG A 32 -11.44 6.80 -4.88
N SER A 33 -11.46 6.19 -6.05
CA SER A 33 -10.51 5.12 -6.38
C SER A 33 -9.09 5.65 -6.34
N VAL A 34 -8.25 5.01 -5.53
CA VAL A 34 -6.81 5.19 -5.57
C VAL A 34 -6.28 4.52 -6.84
N PRO A 35 -5.33 5.11 -7.57
CA PRO A 35 -4.73 4.44 -8.72
C PRO A 35 -4.12 3.10 -8.31
N HIS A 36 -4.48 2.02 -9.03
CA HIS A 36 -3.98 0.66 -8.80
C HIS A 36 -2.45 0.54 -8.93
N ASN A 37 -1.80 1.58 -9.45
CA ASN A 37 -0.36 1.68 -9.66
C ASN A 37 0.35 2.20 -8.40
N PHE A 38 -0.30 2.13 -7.24
CA PHE A 38 0.28 2.54 -5.97
C PHE A 38 1.68 1.92 -5.78
N SER A 39 2.64 2.78 -5.40
CA SER A 39 4.08 2.49 -5.27
C SER A 39 4.90 2.32 -6.56
N ASP A 40 4.31 2.48 -7.75
CA ASP A 40 5.07 2.50 -8.99
C ASP A 40 5.71 3.88 -9.20
N ALA A 41 6.98 3.93 -9.60
CA ALA A 41 7.69 5.18 -9.87
C ALA A 41 7.00 6.04 -10.96
N ARG A 42 6.13 5.44 -11.77
CA ARG A 42 5.36 6.09 -12.84
C ARG A 42 3.99 6.59 -12.37
N ALA A 43 3.56 6.28 -11.14
CA ALA A 43 2.23 6.63 -10.64
C ALA A 43 2.07 8.11 -10.24
N GLY A 44 3.17 8.86 -10.17
CA GLY A 44 3.17 10.24 -9.70
C GLY A 44 2.89 10.36 -8.19
N THR A 45 2.75 11.60 -7.70
CA THR A 45 2.40 11.86 -6.30
C THR A 45 0.89 11.80 -6.11
N LEU A 46 0.42 10.96 -5.18
CA LEU A 46 -0.99 10.93 -4.77
C LEU A 46 -1.42 12.31 -4.21
N LYS A 47 -2.62 12.75 -4.53
CA LYS A 47 -3.24 13.94 -3.93
C LYS A 47 -3.56 13.67 -2.45
N ALA A 48 -3.65 14.73 -1.65
CA ALA A 48 -3.92 14.62 -0.21
C ALA A 48 -5.16 13.77 0.14
N ASP A 49 -6.20 13.87 -0.68
CA ASP A 49 -7.45 13.10 -0.55
C ASP A 49 -7.27 11.59 -0.86
N GLU A 50 -6.43 11.27 -1.85
CA GLU A 50 -6.07 9.90 -2.20
C GLU A 50 -5.17 9.27 -1.12
N TRP A 51 -4.27 10.06 -0.53
CA TRP A 51 -3.49 9.65 0.64
C TRP A 51 -4.36 9.33 1.86
N CYS A 52 -5.40 10.14 2.13
CA CYS A 52 -6.31 9.88 3.24
C CYS A 52 -7.01 8.54 3.06
N THR A 53 -7.56 8.30 1.88
CA THR A 53 -8.20 7.02 1.53
C THR A 53 -7.24 5.84 1.66
N MET A 54 -6.00 6.01 1.21
CA MET A 54 -4.94 5.02 1.30
C MET A 54 -4.60 4.62 2.74
N VAL A 55 -4.37 5.62 3.61
CA VAL A 55 -3.98 5.40 5.01
C VAL A 55 -5.16 4.88 5.83
N MET A 56 -6.39 5.29 5.51
CA MET A 56 -7.57 4.98 6.32
C MET A 56 -8.22 3.64 5.97
N ILE A 57 -8.08 3.17 4.72
CA ILE A 57 -8.73 1.94 4.25
C ILE A 57 -7.67 0.86 3.96
N TYR A 58 -6.79 1.11 3.01
CA TYR A 58 -5.91 0.07 2.46
C TYR A 58 -4.76 -0.29 3.41
N LEU A 59 -4.19 0.70 4.11
CA LEU A 59 -3.12 0.47 5.08
C LEU A 59 -3.56 -0.45 6.24
N PRO A 60 -4.67 -0.20 6.95
CA PRO A 60 -5.12 -1.09 8.02
C PRO A 60 -5.55 -2.46 7.48
N LEU A 61 -6.19 -2.56 6.30
CA LEU A 61 -6.52 -3.84 5.68
C LEU A 61 -5.26 -4.68 5.37
N ALA A 62 -4.23 -4.06 4.80
CA ALA A 62 -2.96 -4.73 4.53
C ALA A 62 -2.26 -5.17 5.81
N LEU A 63 -2.27 -4.33 6.84
CA LEU A 63 -1.68 -4.63 8.13
C LEU A 63 -2.44 -5.77 8.83
N ILE A 64 -3.77 -5.72 8.92
CA ILE A 64 -4.57 -6.80 9.49
C ILE A 64 -4.28 -8.12 8.77
N SER A 65 -4.21 -8.13 7.44
CA SER A 65 -4.01 -9.38 6.71
C SER A 65 -2.55 -9.89 6.71
N LEU A 66 -1.59 -9.10 7.20
CA LEU A 66 -0.22 -9.54 7.45
C LEU A 66 -0.03 -10.13 8.86
N TRP A 67 -0.86 -9.71 9.83
CA TRP A 67 -0.75 -10.10 11.24
C TRP A 67 -1.86 -11.05 11.70
N GLY A 68 -2.89 -11.27 10.88
CA GLY A 68 -4.01 -12.18 11.12
C GLY A 68 -3.68 -13.65 10.87
#